data_AF-A0A3B9ZDB3-F1
#
_entry.id   AF-A0A3B9ZDB3-F1
#
_cell.length_a   1.000
_cell.length_b   1.000
_cell.length_c   1.000
_cell.angle_alpha   90.00
_cell.angle_beta   90.00
_cell.angle_gamma   90.00
#
_symmetry.space_group_name_H-M   'P 1'
#
loop_
_entity.id
_entity.type
_entity.pdbx_description
1 polymer ?
#
loop_
_entity_poly.entity_id
_entity_poly.type
_entity_poly.pdbx_seq_one_letter_code
_entity_poly.pdbx_strand_id
1 'polypeptide(L)'
;MSNPKYKNSRGRLRIGDDWNAITIIALSQNNPLKAIAELVENSIDAQARHITIIRGKEHGEHYLKVIDDGQGIPCDEEGIPDFKYVATHICDSLKRRLKEGGFQNIQGEFGIGLLSFWTVGHKLLMVSSGKDGKAYQMSMEKDRPGYSISHRSHLLPIKGTQLTIAPLLAGIRMLSGEKIQRYLASELRDRIRHSGVKIKIIDRTARAEFEVEPRQYEGHLIHDLPLLITPFGEPVYMEIYIAGKNTENCVSLFRSGTRVLPNISMLDFFQCEPWTSGYFQGIIDAPFLRLTPGTRDGIIHDERFAGFCDSITPLRERLTAIALEQGKAEEERMSKNILRSVQKAFLDAMTALPAEEYDWFGIEQKNARRLSTDNNDTAKENGILMVPDALRQEEKKSGQKEFFEIAGPLFSARIQPGSALVQAGKTKPFRAIGLDRSKRQTEENLSYLWCITEGKGDLDKLDGEMVVFNAPLEPGLSKLKLVIQQDDIRCETESIVTVVDSLFKASAENSEFPRKGLPGYTLESAPGYTWRSRYDEKRNIVIINSGHRDFIYAGREKARKLRYICRLFAKELILQNFTGLSSAELLERLVELSLYTEENLR
;
A
#
# COMPACT_ATOMS: atom_id res chain seq x y z
N MET A 1 -34.63 59.67 -33.17
CA MET A 1 -33.98 58.43 -33.68
C MET A 1 -34.16 57.34 -32.64
N SER A 2 -35.11 56.44 -32.88
CA SER A 2 -35.46 55.32 -32.00
C SER A 2 -34.55 54.13 -32.30
N ASN A 3 -33.81 53.66 -31.29
CA ASN A 3 -32.98 52.46 -31.37
C ASN A 3 -33.84 51.23 -31.69
N PRO A 4 -33.48 50.40 -32.69
CA PRO A 4 -34.21 49.17 -32.96
C PRO A 4 -33.93 48.17 -31.83
N LYS A 5 -34.98 47.85 -31.05
CA LYS A 5 -34.96 46.74 -30.09
C LYS A 5 -34.70 45.45 -30.88
N TYR A 6 -33.52 44.85 -30.72
CA TYR A 6 -33.26 43.49 -31.17
C TYR A 6 -34.27 42.56 -30.48
N LYS A 7 -35.23 42.03 -31.23
CA LYS A 7 -36.10 40.94 -30.78
C LYS A 7 -35.22 39.70 -30.64
N ASN A 8 -34.96 39.27 -29.41
CA ASN A 8 -34.32 37.98 -29.15
C ASN A 8 -35.20 36.86 -29.71
N SER A 9 -34.87 36.36 -30.89
CA SER A 9 -35.49 35.18 -31.48
C SER A 9 -35.03 33.94 -30.72
N ARG A 10 -35.93 33.36 -29.92
CA ARG A 10 -35.71 32.06 -29.30
C ARG A 10 -36.36 30.98 -30.17
N GLY A 11 -35.59 29.96 -30.55
CA GLY A 11 -36.06 28.76 -31.25
C GLY A 11 -35.56 27.50 -30.55
N ARG A 12 -36.16 26.34 -30.85
CA ARG A 12 -35.66 25.03 -30.36
C ARG A 12 -34.86 24.36 -31.46
N LEU A 13 -33.73 23.74 -31.09
CA LEU A 13 -33.00 22.84 -31.97
C LEU A 13 -33.88 21.63 -32.33
N ARG A 14 -33.73 21.11 -33.55
CA ARG A 14 -34.45 19.94 -34.04
C ARG A 14 -33.45 18.94 -34.59
N ILE A 15 -33.75 17.66 -34.45
CA ILE A 15 -33.02 16.60 -35.13
C ILE A 15 -33.47 16.62 -36.59
N GLY A 16 -32.51 16.67 -37.52
CA GLY A 16 -32.80 16.65 -38.96
C GLY A 16 -33.10 15.24 -39.47
N ASP A 17 -32.37 14.25 -38.95
CA ASP A 17 -32.51 12.84 -39.26
C ASP A 17 -32.35 12.01 -37.98
N ASP A 18 -33.46 11.46 -37.50
CA ASP A 18 -33.54 10.66 -36.28
C ASP A 18 -32.74 9.36 -36.40
N TRP A 19 -32.67 8.78 -37.60
CA TRP A 19 -31.93 7.55 -37.84
C TRP A 19 -30.42 7.78 -37.80
N ASN A 20 -29.96 8.88 -38.40
CA ASN A 20 -28.57 9.29 -38.28
C ASN A 20 -28.19 9.58 -36.81
N ALA A 21 -29.08 10.20 -36.04
CA ALA A 21 -28.86 10.42 -34.61
C ALA A 21 -28.72 9.09 -33.83
N ILE A 22 -29.61 8.11 -34.07
CA ILE A 22 -29.53 6.76 -33.48
C ILE A 22 -28.22 6.06 -33.87
N THR A 23 -27.83 6.18 -35.14
CA THR A 23 -26.60 5.58 -35.67
C THR A 23 -25.36 6.16 -34.98
N ILE A 24 -25.27 7.48 -34.83
CA ILE A 24 -24.17 8.15 -34.14
C ILE A 24 -24.10 7.70 -32.66
N ILE A 25 -25.23 7.61 -31.98
CA ILE A 25 -25.30 7.15 -30.59
C ILE A 25 -24.81 5.70 -30.47
N ALA A 26 -25.30 4.80 -31.32
CA ALA A 26 -24.92 3.39 -31.30
C ALA A 26 -23.43 3.19 -31.61
N LEU A 27 -22.87 3.95 -32.56
CA LEU A 27 -21.45 3.87 -32.93
C LEU A 27 -20.51 4.54 -31.90
N SER A 28 -21.02 5.46 -31.07
CA SER A 28 -20.25 6.04 -29.98
C SER A 28 -19.93 5.05 -28.85
N GLN A 29 -20.67 3.93 -28.79
CA GLN A 29 -20.42 2.84 -27.88
C GLN A 29 -19.32 1.94 -28.47
N ASN A 30 -18.25 1.71 -27.71
CA ASN A 30 -17.07 1.01 -28.19
C ASN A 30 -16.64 -0.19 -27.34
N ASN A 31 -17.24 -0.39 -26.16
CA ASN A 31 -16.86 -1.44 -25.22
C ASN A 31 -17.88 -2.59 -25.18
N PRO A 32 -17.57 -3.76 -25.77
CA PRO A 32 -18.51 -4.88 -25.81
C PRO A 32 -18.74 -5.54 -24.45
N LEU A 33 -17.77 -5.49 -23.52
CA LEU A 33 -17.96 -6.01 -22.17
C LEU A 33 -18.94 -5.13 -21.38
N LYS A 34 -18.88 -3.81 -21.58
CA LYS A 34 -19.84 -2.86 -21.01
C LYS A 34 -21.25 -3.12 -21.55
N ALA A 35 -21.39 -3.35 -22.86
CA ALA A 35 -22.67 -3.71 -23.45
C ALA A 35 -23.28 -4.96 -22.80
N ILE A 36 -22.47 -6.01 -22.59
CA ILE A 36 -22.92 -7.22 -21.86
C ILE A 36 -23.33 -6.88 -20.42
N ALA A 37 -22.56 -6.05 -19.72
CA ALA A 37 -22.90 -5.61 -18.37
C ALA A 37 -24.20 -4.80 -18.31
N GLU A 38 -24.50 -3.95 -19.31
CA GLU A 38 -25.77 -3.21 -19.40
C GLU A 38 -26.97 -4.15 -19.61
N LEU A 39 -26.79 -5.25 -20.37
CA LEU A 39 -27.84 -6.26 -20.51
C LEU A 39 -28.11 -6.97 -19.19
N VAL A 40 -27.07 -7.33 -18.45
CA VAL A 40 -27.19 -7.93 -17.12
C VAL A 40 -27.81 -6.94 -16.13
N GLU A 41 -27.42 -5.67 -16.18
CA GLU A 41 -28.01 -4.59 -15.36
C GLU A 41 -29.53 -4.48 -15.61
N ASN A 42 -29.98 -4.55 -16.86
CA ASN A 42 -31.40 -4.56 -17.18
C ASN A 42 -32.14 -5.79 -16.59
N SER A 43 -31.50 -6.96 -16.59
CA SER A 43 -32.07 -8.15 -15.94
C SER A 43 -32.15 -7.99 -14.41
N ILE A 44 -31.15 -7.36 -13.78
CA ILE A 44 -31.17 -7.05 -12.33
C ILE A 44 -32.29 -6.04 -12.02
N ASP A 45 -32.44 -4.99 -12.82
CA ASP A 45 -33.52 -4.00 -12.70
C ASP A 45 -34.90 -4.64 -12.86
N ALA A 46 -35.02 -5.67 -13.72
CA ALA A 46 -36.22 -6.49 -13.86
C ALA A 46 -36.44 -7.48 -12.70
N GLN A 47 -35.68 -7.35 -11.60
CA GLN A 47 -35.74 -8.18 -10.40
C GLN A 47 -35.46 -9.68 -10.66
N ALA A 48 -34.60 -9.99 -11.62
CA ALA A 48 -34.13 -11.35 -11.83
C ALA A 48 -33.35 -11.88 -10.62
N ARG A 49 -33.54 -13.15 -10.30
CA ARG A 49 -32.76 -13.88 -9.27
C ARG A 49 -31.67 -14.73 -9.91
N HIS A 50 -31.89 -15.19 -11.12
CA HIS A 50 -30.96 -16.02 -11.88
C HIS A 50 -30.77 -15.43 -13.28
N ILE A 51 -29.52 -15.21 -13.64
CA ILE A 51 -29.11 -14.74 -14.97
C ILE A 51 -28.12 -15.74 -15.54
N THR A 52 -28.38 -16.26 -16.74
CA THR A 52 -27.48 -17.18 -17.44
C THR A 52 -27.00 -16.54 -18.74
N ILE A 53 -25.69 -16.39 -18.87
CA ILE A 53 -25.02 -15.93 -20.08
C ILE A 53 -24.43 -17.14 -20.80
N ILE A 54 -24.85 -17.39 -22.03
CA ILE A 54 -24.38 -18.51 -22.84
C ILE A 54 -23.64 -17.97 -24.05
N ARG A 55 -22.38 -18.34 -24.19
CA ARG A 55 -21.60 -18.13 -25.40
C ARG A 55 -21.44 -19.45 -26.14
N GLY A 56 -21.64 -19.45 -27.44
CA GLY A 56 -21.51 -20.68 -28.22
C GLY A 56 -21.41 -20.44 -29.72
N LYS A 57 -21.48 -21.55 -30.45
CA LYS A 57 -21.50 -21.58 -31.91
C LYS A 57 -22.69 -22.43 -32.36
N GLU A 58 -23.50 -21.92 -33.26
CA GLU A 58 -24.69 -22.58 -33.81
C GLU A 58 -24.72 -22.32 -35.32
N HIS A 59 -24.92 -23.39 -36.12
CA HIS A 59 -24.89 -23.34 -37.59
C HIS A 59 -23.68 -22.60 -38.20
N GLY A 60 -22.50 -22.74 -37.59
CA GLY A 60 -21.28 -22.08 -38.07
C GLY A 60 -21.05 -20.66 -37.53
N GLU A 61 -22.04 -20.05 -36.91
CA GLU A 61 -21.99 -18.67 -36.41
C GLU A 61 -21.87 -18.60 -34.88
N HIS A 62 -21.11 -17.62 -34.40
CA HIS A 62 -20.98 -17.38 -32.96
C HIS A 62 -22.18 -16.58 -32.44
N TYR A 63 -22.66 -16.93 -31.25
CA TYR A 63 -23.74 -16.22 -30.58
C TYR A 63 -23.42 -15.96 -29.10
N LEU A 64 -24.04 -14.92 -28.56
CA LEU A 64 -24.14 -14.65 -27.14
C LEU A 64 -25.61 -14.61 -26.75
N LYS A 65 -25.98 -15.27 -25.66
CA LYS A 65 -27.35 -15.34 -25.17
C LYS A 65 -27.38 -14.96 -23.70
N VAL A 66 -28.31 -14.11 -23.29
CA VAL A 66 -28.56 -13.74 -21.89
C VAL A 66 -29.99 -14.16 -21.57
N ILE A 67 -30.17 -14.93 -20.50
CA ILE A 67 -31.46 -15.45 -20.06
C ILE A 67 -31.65 -15.02 -18.62
N ASP A 68 -32.77 -14.40 -18.29
CA ASP A 68 -33.14 -14.03 -16.93
C ASP A 68 -34.51 -14.59 -16.53
N ASP A 69 -34.74 -14.72 -15.22
CA ASP A 69 -36.01 -15.16 -14.62
C ASP A 69 -36.81 -14.00 -13.99
N GLY A 70 -36.54 -12.77 -14.43
CA GLY A 70 -37.15 -11.55 -13.90
C GLY A 70 -38.61 -11.36 -14.30
N GLN A 71 -39.10 -10.12 -14.17
CA GLN A 71 -40.48 -9.76 -14.50
C GLN A 71 -40.80 -9.81 -16.00
N GLY A 72 -39.78 -9.90 -16.86
CA GLY A 72 -39.95 -9.85 -18.31
C GLY A 72 -40.26 -8.44 -18.81
N ILE A 73 -40.74 -8.34 -20.05
CA ILE A 73 -41.14 -7.06 -20.64
C ILE A 73 -42.57 -6.72 -20.21
N PRO A 74 -42.84 -5.46 -19.78
CA PRO A 74 -44.19 -5.02 -19.44
C PRO A 74 -45.19 -5.34 -20.56
N CYS A 75 -46.36 -5.85 -20.19
CA CYS A 75 -47.41 -6.14 -21.16
C CYS A 75 -48.28 -4.91 -21.45
N ASP A 76 -48.80 -4.84 -22.67
CA ASP A 76 -49.83 -3.89 -23.09
C ASP A 76 -51.22 -4.24 -22.50
N GLU A 77 -52.24 -3.46 -22.89
CA GLU A 77 -53.63 -3.66 -22.47
C GLU A 77 -54.20 -5.03 -22.90
N GLU A 78 -53.65 -5.63 -23.95
CA GLU A 78 -54.02 -6.96 -24.47
C GLU A 78 -53.29 -8.10 -23.74
N GLY A 79 -52.38 -7.77 -22.80
CA GLY A 79 -51.59 -8.75 -22.06
C GLY A 79 -50.42 -9.33 -22.85
N ILE A 80 -50.03 -8.69 -23.95
CA ILE A 80 -48.93 -9.06 -24.83
C ILE A 80 -47.69 -8.23 -24.44
N PRO A 81 -46.47 -8.77 -24.46
CA PRO A 81 -45.27 -7.97 -24.17
C PRO A 81 -45.13 -6.79 -25.14
N ASP A 82 -45.01 -5.57 -24.61
CA ASP A 82 -45.00 -4.34 -25.40
C ASP A 82 -43.61 -4.09 -26.03
N PHE A 83 -43.26 -4.93 -26.99
CA PHE A 83 -42.04 -4.80 -27.78
C PHE A 83 -42.03 -3.54 -28.64
N LYS A 84 -43.21 -3.05 -29.05
CA LYS A 84 -43.35 -1.80 -29.80
C LYS A 84 -42.83 -0.65 -28.96
N TYR A 85 -43.23 -0.57 -27.70
CA TYR A 85 -42.74 0.42 -26.77
C TYR A 85 -41.21 0.35 -26.62
N VAL A 86 -40.67 -0.85 -26.38
CA VAL A 86 -39.22 -1.07 -26.23
C VAL A 86 -38.44 -0.57 -27.46
N ALA A 87 -38.94 -0.82 -28.67
CA ALA A 87 -38.26 -0.45 -29.92
C ALA A 87 -38.42 1.03 -30.29
N THR A 88 -39.56 1.67 -29.99
CA THR A 88 -39.81 3.07 -30.40
C THR A 88 -39.43 4.09 -29.33
N HIS A 89 -39.17 3.67 -28.09
CA HIS A 89 -38.76 4.55 -26.98
C HIS A 89 -37.26 4.47 -26.70
N ILE A 90 -36.47 4.11 -27.72
CA ILE A 90 -35.03 4.28 -27.69
C ILE A 90 -34.74 5.78 -27.53
N CYS A 91 -33.90 6.14 -26.58
CA CYS A 91 -33.68 7.53 -26.15
C CYS A 91 -34.84 8.21 -25.38
N ASP A 92 -35.97 7.53 -25.14
CA ASP A 92 -37.04 8.01 -24.24
C ASP A 92 -36.98 7.20 -22.94
N SER A 93 -36.22 7.70 -21.97
CA SER A 93 -35.96 6.97 -20.73
C SER A 93 -37.19 6.98 -19.81
N LEU A 94 -38.03 5.95 -19.90
CA LEU A 94 -39.10 5.67 -18.92
C LEU A 94 -38.54 5.61 -17.48
N LYS A 95 -37.31 5.10 -17.33
CA LYS A 95 -36.54 5.05 -16.07
C LYS A 95 -36.23 6.45 -15.49
N ARG A 96 -36.11 7.51 -16.29
CA ARG A 96 -35.95 8.90 -15.79
C ARG A 96 -37.24 9.43 -15.17
N ARG A 97 -38.39 9.17 -15.81
CA ARG A 97 -39.71 9.54 -15.25
C ARG A 97 -40.01 8.79 -13.96
N LEU A 98 -39.57 7.52 -13.86
CA LEU A 98 -39.67 6.72 -12.63
C LEU A 98 -38.75 7.21 -11.50
N LYS A 99 -37.53 7.70 -11.82
CA LYS A 99 -36.66 8.38 -10.85
C LYS A 99 -37.28 9.69 -10.33
N GLU A 100 -37.88 10.48 -11.23
CA GLU A 100 -38.63 11.71 -10.86
C GLU A 100 -39.85 11.38 -9.98
N GLY A 101 -40.40 10.16 -10.08
CA GLY A 101 -41.48 9.61 -9.25
C GLY A 101 -41.06 8.91 -7.94
N GLY A 102 -39.76 8.92 -7.57
CA GLY A 102 -39.30 8.46 -6.25
C GLY A 102 -38.86 6.99 -6.14
N PHE A 103 -38.75 6.24 -7.25
CA PHE A 103 -38.19 4.89 -7.22
C PHE A 103 -36.66 4.92 -7.03
N GLN A 104 -36.17 4.37 -5.92
CA GLN A 104 -34.74 4.20 -5.64
C GLN A 104 -34.18 2.94 -6.33
N ASN A 105 -32.89 2.95 -6.67
CA ASN A 105 -32.10 1.84 -7.25
C ASN A 105 -32.25 1.50 -8.75
N ILE A 106 -33.02 2.24 -9.55
CA ILE A 106 -33.13 2.03 -11.01
C ILE A 106 -32.05 2.82 -11.75
N GLN A 107 -31.27 2.18 -12.64
CA GLN A 107 -30.24 2.86 -13.45
C GLN A 107 -30.53 2.75 -14.95
N GLY A 108 -30.35 3.88 -15.65
CA GLY A 108 -30.65 4.03 -17.07
C GLY A 108 -31.27 5.38 -17.34
N GLU A 109 -30.45 6.38 -17.69
CA GLU A 109 -30.90 7.77 -17.87
C GLU A 109 -31.09 8.16 -19.32
N PHE A 110 -30.48 7.39 -20.21
CA PHE A 110 -30.40 7.73 -21.63
C PHE A 110 -31.31 6.86 -22.50
N GLY A 111 -31.81 5.71 -22.02
CA GLY A 111 -32.65 4.82 -22.85
C GLY A 111 -31.92 4.19 -24.05
N ILE A 112 -30.58 4.14 -24.03
CA ILE A 112 -29.73 3.66 -25.13
C ILE A 112 -29.19 2.24 -24.93
N GLY A 113 -29.44 1.61 -23.77
CA GLY A 113 -28.78 0.35 -23.41
C GLY A 113 -29.09 -0.80 -24.38
N LEU A 114 -30.23 -0.75 -25.07
CA LEU A 114 -30.57 -1.72 -26.10
C LEU A 114 -29.65 -1.60 -27.31
N LEU A 115 -29.29 -0.39 -27.75
CA LEU A 115 -28.43 -0.15 -28.92
C LEU A 115 -27.01 -0.69 -28.74
N SER A 116 -26.59 -0.94 -27.50
CA SER A 116 -25.27 -1.50 -27.17
C SER A 116 -24.98 -2.85 -27.83
N PHE A 117 -26.01 -3.57 -28.29
CA PHE A 117 -25.83 -4.79 -29.07
C PHE A 117 -25.04 -4.58 -30.36
N TRP A 118 -25.04 -3.36 -30.94
CA TRP A 118 -24.28 -3.03 -32.16
C TRP A 118 -22.77 -3.17 -31.97
N THR A 119 -22.32 -3.05 -30.72
CA THR A 119 -20.94 -3.30 -30.34
C THR A 119 -20.63 -4.78 -30.22
N VAL A 120 -21.64 -5.66 -30.13
CA VAL A 120 -21.50 -7.10 -29.83
C VAL A 120 -21.73 -7.98 -31.07
N GLY A 121 -22.77 -7.70 -31.84
CA GLY A 121 -23.16 -8.52 -33.00
C GLY A 121 -24.12 -7.83 -33.95
N HIS A 122 -24.56 -8.57 -34.98
CA HIS A 122 -25.34 -8.02 -36.09
C HIS A 122 -26.85 -8.05 -35.88
N LYS A 123 -27.39 -9.05 -35.19
CA LYS A 123 -28.82 -9.17 -34.93
C LYS A 123 -29.08 -9.41 -33.46
N LEU A 124 -30.07 -8.71 -32.92
CA LEU A 124 -30.62 -8.89 -31.60
C LEU A 124 -31.97 -9.57 -31.72
N LEU A 125 -32.15 -10.67 -30.98
CA LEU A 125 -33.42 -11.35 -30.79
C LEU A 125 -33.79 -11.28 -29.32
N MET A 126 -35.00 -10.83 -29.02
CA MET A 126 -35.51 -10.74 -27.65
C MET A 126 -36.82 -11.50 -27.57
N VAL A 127 -36.95 -12.38 -26.57
CA VAL A 127 -38.12 -13.23 -26.36
C VAL A 127 -38.64 -13.02 -24.95
N SER A 128 -39.94 -12.80 -24.81
CA SER A 128 -40.66 -12.68 -23.54
C SER A 128 -42.03 -13.34 -23.68
N SER A 129 -42.59 -13.83 -22.58
CA SER A 129 -43.93 -14.43 -22.58
C SER A 129 -45.00 -13.39 -22.25
N GLY A 130 -46.15 -13.48 -22.90
CA GLY A 130 -47.35 -12.72 -22.53
C GLY A 130 -48.10 -13.35 -21.37
N LYS A 131 -49.11 -12.64 -20.86
CA LYS A 131 -50.07 -13.18 -19.88
C LYS A 131 -50.91 -14.33 -20.45
N ASP A 132 -50.96 -14.44 -21.78
CA ASP A 132 -51.61 -15.52 -22.52
C ASP A 132 -50.79 -16.83 -22.57
N GLY A 133 -49.59 -16.85 -21.98
CA GLY A 133 -48.70 -18.00 -21.95
C GLY A 133 -47.96 -18.25 -23.27
N LYS A 134 -48.13 -17.40 -24.29
CA LYS A 134 -47.40 -17.49 -25.55
C LYS A 134 -46.10 -16.71 -25.49
N ALA A 135 -45.11 -17.18 -26.26
CA ALA A 135 -43.83 -16.50 -26.42
C ALA A 135 -43.87 -15.56 -27.63
N TYR A 136 -43.45 -14.33 -27.41
CA TYR A 136 -43.34 -13.29 -28.41
C TYR A 136 -41.88 -12.95 -28.63
N GLN A 137 -41.49 -12.72 -29.88
CA GLN A 137 -40.10 -12.44 -30.26
C GLN A 137 -40.01 -11.14 -31.04
N MET A 138 -39.17 -10.22 -30.57
CA MET A 138 -38.72 -9.05 -31.32
C MET A 138 -37.34 -9.31 -31.94
N SER A 139 -37.14 -8.84 -33.17
CA SER A 139 -35.83 -8.81 -33.81
C SER A 139 -35.43 -7.42 -34.27
N MET A 140 -34.15 -7.08 -34.07
CA MET A 140 -33.51 -5.85 -34.54
C MET A 140 -32.19 -6.20 -35.24
N GLU A 141 -31.82 -5.44 -36.25
CA GLU A 141 -30.59 -5.63 -37.02
C GLU A 141 -29.74 -4.37 -37.00
N LYS A 142 -28.43 -4.56 -36.88
CA LYS A 142 -27.45 -3.48 -36.97
C LYS A 142 -27.56 -2.78 -38.33
N ASP A 143 -27.44 -1.46 -38.32
CA ASP A 143 -27.52 -0.60 -39.51
C ASP A 143 -28.89 -0.64 -40.22
N ARG A 144 -29.94 -1.17 -39.57
CA ARG A 144 -31.32 -1.17 -40.08
C ARG A 144 -32.30 -0.47 -39.12
N PRO A 145 -33.16 0.44 -39.63
CA PRO A 145 -34.09 1.21 -38.79
C PRO A 145 -35.31 0.42 -38.29
N GLY A 146 -35.61 -0.71 -38.92
CA GLY A 146 -36.79 -1.51 -38.60
C GLY A 146 -36.57 -2.52 -37.48
N TYR A 147 -37.65 -2.81 -36.76
CA TYR A 147 -37.78 -4.00 -35.92
C TYR A 147 -38.92 -4.87 -36.45
N SER A 148 -38.91 -6.15 -36.12
CA SER A 148 -40.02 -7.06 -36.42
C SER A 148 -40.44 -7.84 -35.20
N ILE A 149 -41.76 -8.09 -35.06
CA ILE A 149 -42.34 -8.87 -33.98
C ILE A 149 -42.97 -10.12 -34.59
N SER A 150 -42.74 -11.27 -33.97
CA SER A 150 -43.24 -12.57 -34.43
C SER A 150 -43.65 -13.45 -33.25
N HIS A 151 -44.58 -14.36 -33.48
CA HIS A 151 -44.93 -15.39 -32.50
C HIS A 151 -43.93 -16.54 -32.56
N ARG A 152 -43.56 -17.07 -31.39
CA ARG A 152 -42.73 -18.26 -31.30
C ARG A 152 -43.53 -19.38 -30.66
N SER A 153 -43.60 -20.53 -31.33
CA SER A 153 -44.13 -21.77 -30.76
C SER A 153 -43.12 -22.32 -29.75
N HIS A 154 -43.21 -21.85 -28.51
CA HIS A 154 -42.56 -22.49 -27.38
C HIS A 154 -43.56 -23.39 -26.66
N LEU A 155 -43.13 -24.59 -26.28
CA LEU A 155 -43.98 -25.57 -25.59
C LEU A 155 -44.31 -25.15 -24.16
N LEU A 156 -43.53 -24.22 -23.58
CA LEU A 156 -43.70 -23.71 -22.23
C LEU A 156 -43.45 -22.19 -22.18
N PRO A 157 -44.23 -21.43 -21.38
CA PRO A 157 -43.97 -20.02 -21.15
C PRO A 157 -42.63 -19.83 -20.45
N ILE A 158 -41.82 -18.93 -20.98
CA ILE A 158 -40.54 -18.51 -20.40
C ILE A 158 -40.85 -17.45 -19.32
N LYS A 159 -40.34 -17.66 -18.11
CA LYS A 159 -40.33 -16.65 -17.06
C LYS A 159 -39.15 -15.70 -17.31
N GLY A 160 -39.40 -14.39 -17.35
CA GLY A 160 -38.38 -13.38 -17.63
C GLY A 160 -38.13 -13.14 -19.12
N THR A 161 -36.91 -12.69 -19.45
CA THR A 161 -36.52 -12.36 -20.83
C THR A 161 -35.38 -13.23 -21.32
N GLN A 162 -35.43 -13.65 -22.58
CA GLN A 162 -34.30 -14.24 -23.29
C GLN A 162 -33.83 -13.30 -24.40
N LEU A 163 -32.57 -12.91 -24.35
CA LEU A 163 -31.90 -12.08 -25.35
C LEU A 163 -30.82 -12.90 -26.05
N THR A 164 -30.77 -12.86 -27.38
CA THR A 164 -29.76 -13.54 -28.20
C THR A 164 -29.17 -12.58 -29.22
N ILE A 165 -27.84 -12.46 -29.24
CA ILE A 165 -27.09 -11.67 -30.21
C ILE A 165 -26.31 -12.64 -31.10
N ALA A 166 -26.61 -12.60 -32.40
CA ALA A 166 -25.94 -13.43 -33.41
C ALA A 166 -26.06 -12.80 -34.80
N PRO A 167 -25.14 -13.03 -35.73
CA PRO A 167 -23.77 -13.47 -35.47
C PRO A 167 -22.98 -12.41 -34.68
N LEU A 168 -22.03 -12.86 -33.85
CA LEU A 168 -21.10 -11.98 -33.13
C LEU A 168 -20.06 -11.36 -34.08
N LEU A 169 -19.70 -10.09 -33.81
CA LEU A 169 -18.66 -9.37 -34.55
C LEU A 169 -17.31 -10.09 -34.44
N ALA A 170 -16.49 -10.00 -35.49
CA ALA A 170 -15.21 -10.72 -35.59
C ALA A 170 -14.29 -10.50 -34.38
N GLY A 171 -14.15 -9.25 -33.91
CA GLY A 171 -13.30 -8.91 -32.75
C GLY A 171 -13.76 -9.48 -31.41
N ILE A 172 -15.01 -9.93 -31.31
CA ILE A 172 -15.64 -10.37 -30.05
C ILE A 172 -15.68 -11.89 -29.97
N ARG A 173 -15.50 -12.57 -31.11
CA ARG A 173 -15.38 -14.03 -31.16
C ARG A 173 -14.25 -14.54 -30.27
N MET A 174 -13.23 -13.74 -29.96
CA MET A 174 -12.12 -14.10 -29.06
C MET A 174 -12.38 -13.85 -27.57
N LEU A 175 -13.48 -13.20 -27.20
CA LEU A 175 -13.83 -12.92 -25.82
C LEU A 175 -14.18 -14.23 -25.08
N SER A 176 -13.40 -14.60 -24.06
CA SER A 176 -13.64 -15.82 -23.27
C SER A 176 -14.71 -15.63 -22.21
N GLY A 177 -15.37 -16.72 -21.80
CA GLY A 177 -16.27 -16.74 -20.64
C GLY A 177 -15.60 -16.24 -19.36
N GLU A 178 -14.33 -16.59 -19.14
CA GLU A 178 -13.55 -16.10 -18.01
C GLU A 178 -13.37 -14.58 -18.02
N LYS A 179 -13.11 -13.98 -19.19
CA LYS A 179 -12.98 -12.52 -19.31
C LYS A 179 -14.30 -11.80 -19.03
N ILE A 180 -15.42 -12.37 -19.48
CA ILE A 180 -16.76 -11.87 -19.14
C ILE A 180 -16.97 -11.96 -17.62
N GLN A 181 -16.64 -13.10 -17.01
CA GLN A 181 -16.79 -13.32 -15.58
C GLN A 181 -16.02 -12.29 -14.76
N ARG A 182 -14.72 -12.12 -15.03
CA ARG A 182 -13.86 -11.17 -14.31
C ARG A 182 -14.35 -9.74 -14.46
N TYR A 183 -14.86 -9.38 -15.65
CA TYR A 183 -15.40 -8.06 -15.89
C TYR A 183 -16.68 -7.82 -15.09
N LEU A 184 -17.67 -8.72 -15.18
CA LEU A 184 -18.95 -8.58 -14.46
C LEU A 184 -18.76 -8.59 -12.94
N ALA A 185 -17.88 -9.45 -12.43
CA ALA A 185 -17.52 -9.53 -11.01
C ALA A 185 -17.01 -8.20 -10.45
N SER A 186 -16.35 -7.40 -11.29
CA SER A 186 -15.80 -6.10 -10.94
C SER A 186 -16.73 -4.93 -11.27
N GLU A 187 -17.49 -5.02 -12.36
CA GLU A 187 -18.35 -3.94 -12.88
C GLU A 187 -19.67 -3.83 -12.09
N LEU A 188 -20.25 -4.98 -11.75
CA LEU A 188 -21.56 -5.11 -11.10
C LEU A 188 -21.42 -5.59 -9.65
N ARG A 189 -20.25 -5.45 -9.04
CA ARG A 189 -19.93 -5.97 -7.69
C ARG A 189 -21.02 -5.64 -6.67
N ASP A 190 -21.32 -4.35 -6.49
CA ASP A 190 -22.26 -3.92 -5.47
C ASP A 190 -23.71 -4.26 -5.86
N ARG A 191 -24.04 -4.26 -7.16
CA ARG A 191 -25.33 -4.76 -7.64
C ARG A 191 -25.56 -6.20 -7.24
N ILE A 192 -24.56 -7.06 -7.43
CA ILE A 192 -24.64 -8.49 -7.10
C ILE A 192 -24.80 -8.64 -5.57
N ARG A 193 -24.03 -7.87 -4.77
CA ARG A 193 -24.15 -7.88 -3.30
C ARG A 193 -25.53 -7.45 -2.79
N HIS A 194 -26.09 -6.36 -3.33
CA HIS A 194 -27.36 -5.81 -2.85
C HIS A 194 -28.59 -6.58 -3.35
N SER A 195 -28.57 -7.03 -4.60
CA SER A 195 -29.69 -7.79 -5.18
C SER A 195 -29.69 -9.27 -4.79
N GLY A 196 -28.52 -9.84 -4.48
CA GLY A 196 -28.34 -11.27 -4.25
C GLY A 196 -28.54 -12.12 -5.51
N VAL A 197 -28.46 -11.51 -6.71
CA VAL A 197 -28.63 -12.21 -7.99
C VAL A 197 -27.51 -13.23 -8.21
N LYS A 198 -27.86 -14.38 -8.78
CA LYS A 198 -26.90 -15.40 -9.22
C LYS A 198 -26.67 -15.30 -10.72
N ILE A 199 -25.44 -15.03 -11.13
CA ILE A 199 -25.07 -14.92 -12.55
C ILE A 199 -24.15 -16.09 -12.91
N LYS A 200 -24.58 -16.89 -13.90
CA LYS A 200 -23.83 -18.03 -14.43
C LYS A 200 -23.42 -17.77 -15.87
N ILE A 201 -22.16 -18.06 -16.21
CA ILE A 201 -21.63 -17.98 -17.58
C ILE A 201 -21.33 -19.39 -18.08
N ILE A 202 -21.92 -19.78 -19.20
CA ILE A 202 -21.70 -21.06 -19.87
C ILE A 202 -20.97 -20.78 -21.19
N ASP A 203 -19.67 -21.11 -21.24
CA ASP A 203 -18.87 -21.02 -22.46
C ASP A 203 -18.84 -22.39 -23.15
N ARG A 204 -19.73 -22.58 -24.12
CA ARG A 204 -19.80 -23.82 -24.91
C ARG A 204 -18.60 -24.01 -25.84
N THR A 205 -17.89 -22.93 -26.16
CA THR A 205 -16.68 -22.99 -26.99
C THR A 205 -15.52 -23.56 -26.19
N ALA A 206 -15.37 -23.10 -24.94
CA ALA A 206 -14.34 -23.58 -24.01
C ALA A 206 -14.77 -24.82 -23.18
N ARG A 207 -16.04 -25.23 -23.27
CA ARG A 207 -16.66 -26.28 -22.43
C ARG A 207 -16.46 -26.01 -20.93
N ALA A 208 -16.62 -24.76 -20.53
CA ALA A 208 -16.41 -24.31 -19.16
C ALA A 208 -17.64 -23.53 -18.66
N GLU A 209 -17.86 -23.59 -17.35
CA GLU A 209 -18.88 -22.81 -16.65
C GLU A 209 -18.21 -21.97 -15.57
N PHE A 210 -18.67 -20.74 -15.42
CA PHE A 210 -18.15 -19.79 -14.43
C PHE A 210 -19.30 -19.15 -13.65
N GLU A 211 -19.14 -19.02 -12.34
CA GLU A 211 -20.04 -18.23 -11.50
C GLU A 211 -19.44 -16.84 -11.29
N VAL A 212 -20.28 -15.80 -11.38
CA VAL A 212 -19.84 -14.42 -11.18
C VAL A 212 -20.02 -14.07 -9.71
N GLU A 213 -18.93 -14.07 -8.96
CA GLU A 213 -18.91 -13.62 -7.57
C GLU A 213 -18.43 -12.16 -7.48
N PRO A 214 -18.94 -11.36 -6.54
CA PRO A 214 -18.44 -10.00 -6.31
C PRO A 214 -16.94 -10.02 -6.01
N ARG A 215 -16.15 -9.22 -6.75
CA ARG A 215 -14.69 -9.15 -6.55
C ARG A 215 -14.35 -8.77 -5.10
N GLN A 216 -13.46 -9.53 -4.47
CA GLN A 216 -12.90 -9.23 -3.15
C GLN A 216 -11.60 -8.44 -3.29
N TYR A 217 -11.35 -7.53 -2.35
CA TYR A 217 -10.10 -6.79 -2.24
C TYR A 217 -9.19 -7.48 -1.23
N GLU A 218 -7.88 -7.51 -1.50
CA GLU A 218 -6.90 -8.26 -0.68
C GLU A 218 -6.46 -7.50 0.58
N GLY A 219 -6.63 -6.16 0.59
CA GLY A 219 -6.17 -5.30 1.67
C GLY A 219 -7.01 -5.37 2.95
N HIS A 220 -6.59 -4.63 3.97
CA HIS A 220 -7.34 -4.43 5.22
C HIS A 220 -8.30 -3.25 5.06
N LEU A 221 -9.57 -3.43 5.44
CA LEU A 221 -10.59 -2.38 5.35
C LEU A 221 -10.28 -1.23 6.32
N ILE A 222 -10.40 0.00 5.83
CA ILE A 222 -10.25 1.21 6.65
C ILE A 222 -11.63 1.59 7.18
N HIS A 223 -11.84 1.46 8.50
CA HIS A 223 -13.14 1.70 9.14
C HIS A 223 -13.42 3.19 9.42
N ASP A 224 -12.39 3.97 9.77
CA ASP A 224 -12.53 5.37 10.21
C ASP A 224 -12.25 6.36 9.06
N LEU A 225 -13.06 6.29 8.01
CA LEU A 225 -13.03 7.25 6.91
C LEU A 225 -13.97 8.43 7.19
N PRO A 226 -13.58 9.67 6.81
CA PRO A 226 -14.44 10.83 6.97
C PRO A 226 -15.70 10.69 6.13
N LEU A 227 -16.85 11.08 6.69
CA LEU A 227 -18.10 11.15 5.93
C LEU A 227 -18.02 12.27 4.90
N LEU A 228 -18.23 11.93 3.63
CA LEU A 228 -18.28 12.90 2.55
C LEU A 228 -19.68 13.52 2.47
N ILE A 229 -19.79 14.78 2.90
CA ILE A 229 -21.02 15.56 2.77
C ILE A 229 -20.93 16.36 1.49
N THR A 230 -21.84 16.11 0.55
CA THR A 230 -21.94 16.88 -0.68
C THR A 230 -23.14 17.82 -0.63
N PRO A 231 -23.09 18.97 -1.33
CA PRO A 231 -24.22 19.91 -1.39
C PRO A 231 -25.45 19.33 -2.12
N PHE A 232 -25.35 18.12 -2.67
CA PHE A 232 -26.40 17.47 -3.47
C PHE A 232 -27.28 16.51 -2.66
N GLY A 233 -27.02 16.32 -1.36
CA GLY A 233 -27.89 15.59 -0.43
C GLY A 233 -27.91 14.06 -0.58
N GLU A 234 -27.23 13.51 -1.60
CA GLU A 234 -27.06 12.07 -1.78
C GLU A 234 -25.76 11.60 -1.09
N PRO A 235 -25.79 10.53 -0.27
CA PRO A 235 -24.61 10.05 0.43
C PRO A 235 -23.61 9.43 -0.55
N VAL A 236 -22.32 9.72 -0.35
CA VAL A 236 -21.24 8.99 -1.03
C VAL A 236 -20.92 7.76 -0.19
N TYR A 237 -21.00 6.58 -0.79
CA TYR A 237 -20.56 5.35 -0.16
C TYR A 237 -19.10 5.08 -0.48
N MET A 238 -18.34 4.57 0.49
CA MET A 238 -16.91 4.32 0.34
C MET A 238 -16.52 3.03 1.05
N GLU A 239 -15.69 2.23 0.38
CA GLU A 239 -15.08 1.02 0.94
C GLU A 239 -13.64 0.99 0.45
N ILE A 240 -12.70 1.46 1.28
CA ILE A 240 -11.27 1.60 0.91
C ILE A 240 -10.44 0.66 1.80
N TYR A 241 -9.56 -0.07 1.14
CA TYR A 241 -8.65 -1.05 1.70
C TYR A 241 -7.22 -0.56 1.56
N ILE A 242 -6.40 -0.90 2.55
CA ILE A 242 -4.96 -0.71 2.52
C ILE A 242 -4.22 -2.03 2.31
N ALA A 243 -3.37 -2.07 1.31
CA ALA A 243 -2.54 -3.21 0.95
C ALA A 243 -1.07 -2.76 0.79
N GLY A 244 -0.15 -3.73 0.66
CA GLY A 244 1.23 -3.44 0.31
C GLY A 244 1.33 -2.77 -1.07
N LYS A 245 2.40 -2.01 -1.30
CA LYS A 245 2.56 -1.22 -2.52
C LYS A 245 2.51 -2.09 -3.79
N ASN A 246 1.52 -1.87 -4.64
CA ASN A 246 1.38 -2.53 -5.94
C ASN A 246 0.78 -1.54 -6.96
N THR A 247 1.27 -1.56 -8.19
CA THR A 247 0.77 -0.73 -9.29
C THR A 247 -0.64 -1.08 -9.73
N GLU A 248 -1.11 -2.29 -9.41
CA GLU A 248 -2.49 -2.72 -9.66
C GLU A 248 -3.50 -2.19 -8.64
N ASN A 249 -3.01 -1.64 -7.52
CA ASN A 249 -3.87 -1.10 -6.48
C ASN A 249 -4.47 0.23 -6.95
N CYS A 250 -5.79 0.25 -7.10
CA CYS A 250 -6.53 1.45 -7.48
C CYS A 250 -7.87 1.55 -6.76
N VAL A 251 -8.33 2.79 -6.61
CA VAL A 251 -9.69 3.10 -6.16
C VAL A 251 -10.56 3.33 -7.38
N SER A 252 -11.62 2.55 -7.51
CA SER A 252 -12.59 2.66 -8.60
C SER A 252 -13.72 3.63 -8.23
N LEU A 253 -14.28 4.32 -9.22
CA LEU A 253 -15.43 5.18 -9.06
C LEU A 253 -16.68 4.48 -9.56
N PHE A 254 -17.72 4.49 -8.75
CA PHE A 254 -19.01 3.88 -8.98
C PHE A 254 -20.11 4.93 -8.99
N ARG A 255 -21.22 4.56 -9.60
CA ARG A 255 -22.46 5.31 -9.57
C ARG A 255 -23.62 4.34 -9.42
N SER A 256 -24.30 4.40 -8.28
CA SER A 256 -25.44 3.56 -7.93
C SER A 256 -25.13 2.06 -8.06
N GLY A 257 -23.94 1.65 -7.62
CA GLY A 257 -23.46 0.27 -7.64
C GLY A 257 -22.90 -0.24 -8.98
N THR A 258 -22.92 0.57 -10.04
CA THR A 258 -22.28 0.24 -11.33
C THR A 258 -20.98 1.03 -11.50
N ARG A 259 -19.90 0.35 -11.90
CA ARG A 259 -18.60 1.01 -12.08
C ARG A 259 -18.61 1.99 -13.26
N VAL A 260 -18.04 3.16 -13.03
CA VAL A 260 -17.86 4.23 -14.02
C VAL A 260 -16.39 4.28 -14.46
N LEU A 261 -15.48 4.35 -13.49
CA LEU A 261 -14.04 4.35 -13.75
C LEU A 261 -13.35 3.23 -12.96
N PRO A 262 -12.48 2.42 -13.61
CA PRO A 262 -11.69 1.42 -12.90
C PRO A 262 -10.62 2.05 -12.01
N ASN A 263 -10.14 3.25 -12.35
CA ASN A 263 -9.19 4.00 -11.55
C ASN A 263 -9.60 5.49 -11.54
N ILE A 264 -9.87 6.02 -10.36
CA ILE A 264 -10.24 7.43 -10.18
C ILE A 264 -9.12 8.38 -10.62
N SER A 265 -7.85 7.95 -10.56
CA SER A 265 -6.70 8.71 -11.07
C SER A 265 -6.68 8.91 -12.58
N MET A 266 -7.63 8.33 -13.34
CA MET A 266 -7.84 8.72 -14.74
C MET A 266 -8.33 10.17 -14.87
N LEU A 267 -8.89 10.74 -13.80
CA LEU A 267 -9.30 12.14 -13.73
C LEU A 267 -8.13 12.99 -13.23
N ASP A 268 -7.88 14.13 -13.89
CA ASP A 268 -6.73 15.00 -13.61
C ASP A 268 -6.62 15.43 -12.14
N PHE A 269 -7.76 15.71 -11.49
CA PHE A 269 -7.81 16.06 -10.06
C PHE A 269 -7.21 14.97 -9.15
N PHE A 270 -7.32 13.71 -9.56
CA PHE A 270 -6.90 12.53 -8.80
C PHE A 270 -5.56 11.95 -9.28
N GLN A 271 -4.87 12.60 -10.22
CA GLN A 271 -3.50 12.25 -10.65
C GLN A 271 -2.44 12.72 -9.64
N CYS A 272 -2.63 12.35 -8.37
CA CYS A 272 -1.77 12.76 -7.28
C CYS A 272 -1.84 11.77 -6.11
N GLU A 273 -0.88 11.89 -5.20
CA GLU A 273 -0.96 11.22 -3.89
C GLU A 273 -2.23 11.66 -3.14
N PRO A 274 -2.95 10.73 -2.49
CA PRO A 274 -2.62 9.31 -2.24
C PRO A 274 -3.12 8.31 -3.30
N TRP A 275 -3.85 8.78 -4.32
CA TRP A 275 -4.54 7.93 -5.30
C TRP A 275 -3.57 7.19 -6.22
N THR A 276 -2.40 7.77 -6.48
CA THR A 276 -1.31 7.17 -7.28
C THR A 276 -0.29 6.38 -6.46
N SER A 277 -0.48 6.27 -5.14
CA SER A 277 0.50 5.67 -4.22
C SER A 277 0.74 4.18 -4.45
N GLY A 278 -0.28 3.48 -4.95
CA GLY A 278 -0.32 2.02 -5.03
C GLY A 278 -0.56 1.33 -3.69
N TYR A 279 -0.96 2.04 -2.62
CA TYR A 279 -1.33 1.41 -1.34
C TYR A 279 -2.82 1.10 -1.21
N PHE A 280 -3.66 1.80 -1.97
CA PHE A 280 -5.12 1.75 -1.77
C PHE A 280 -5.83 0.98 -2.86
N GLN A 281 -6.73 0.11 -2.44
CA GLN A 281 -7.71 -0.54 -3.29
C GLN A 281 -9.11 -0.19 -2.78
N GLY A 282 -10.11 -0.07 -3.65
CA GLY A 282 -11.47 0.08 -3.15
C GLY A 282 -12.43 0.73 -4.12
N ILE A 283 -13.53 1.22 -3.55
CA ILE A 283 -14.63 1.84 -4.28
C ILE A 283 -15.07 3.15 -3.62
N ILE A 284 -15.49 4.08 -4.47
CA ILE A 284 -16.23 5.29 -4.08
C ILE A 284 -17.47 5.33 -4.97
N ASP A 285 -18.67 5.23 -4.39
CA ASP A 285 -19.94 5.34 -5.10
C ASP A 285 -20.56 6.72 -4.88
N ALA A 286 -20.62 7.50 -5.98
CA ALA A 286 -21.15 8.87 -6.00
C ALA A 286 -22.36 8.95 -6.96
N PRO A 287 -23.58 8.67 -6.48
CA PRO A 287 -24.78 8.54 -7.32
C PRO A 287 -25.16 9.83 -8.07
N PHE A 288 -24.85 10.99 -7.49
CA PHE A 288 -25.20 12.30 -8.00
C PHE A 288 -24.37 12.74 -9.22
N LEU A 289 -23.25 12.08 -9.54
CA LEU A 289 -22.40 12.42 -10.68
C LEU A 289 -23.12 12.21 -12.01
N ARG A 290 -22.87 13.11 -12.97
CA ARG A 290 -23.42 12.99 -14.34
C ARG A 290 -22.40 12.36 -15.28
N LEU A 291 -22.87 11.42 -16.09
CA LEU A 291 -22.04 10.66 -17.02
C LEU A 291 -22.19 11.16 -18.46
N THR A 292 -21.17 10.93 -19.28
CA THR A 292 -21.24 11.23 -20.71
C THR A 292 -22.19 10.27 -21.43
N PRO A 293 -23.08 10.75 -22.34
CA PRO A 293 -24.15 9.93 -22.95
C PRO A 293 -23.74 8.80 -23.91
N GLY A 294 -22.46 8.47 -24.07
CA GLY A 294 -21.98 7.46 -25.03
C GLY A 294 -21.42 6.22 -24.34
N THR A 295 -20.25 6.35 -23.71
CA THR A 295 -19.52 5.23 -23.11
C THR A 295 -19.92 4.95 -21.65
N ARG A 296 -20.63 5.89 -20.99
CA ARG A 296 -20.85 5.88 -19.52
C ARG A 296 -19.57 5.79 -18.68
N ASP A 297 -18.40 5.91 -19.29
CA ASP A 297 -17.10 5.84 -18.63
C ASP A 297 -16.53 7.26 -18.39
N GLY A 298 -17.12 8.29 -19.00
CA GLY A 298 -16.74 9.68 -18.79
C GLY A 298 -17.66 10.39 -17.79
N ILE A 299 -17.10 11.34 -17.05
CA ILE A 299 -17.84 12.21 -16.12
C ILE A 299 -17.97 13.59 -16.76
N ILE A 300 -19.15 14.20 -16.63
CA ILE A 300 -19.35 15.59 -17.05
C ILE A 300 -18.71 16.49 -15.99
N HIS A 301 -17.80 17.37 -16.41
CA HIS A 301 -17.14 18.35 -15.55
C HIS A 301 -18.07 19.55 -15.27
N ASP A 302 -19.15 19.31 -14.54
CA ASP A 302 -20.13 20.32 -14.11
C ASP A 302 -19.99 20.68 -12.63
N GLU A 303 -20.93 21.47 -12.10
CA GLU A 303 -20.99 21.85 -10.68
C GLU A 303 -21.03 20.64 -9.74
N ARG A 304 -21.57 19.50 -10.19
CA ARG A 304 -21.64 18.28 -9.39
C ARG A 304 -20.29 17.60 -9.25
N PHE A 305 -19.54 17.56 -10.34
CA PHE A 305 -18.16 17.08 -10.31
C PHE A 305 -17.27 18.01 -9.47
N ALA A 306 -17.41 19.33 -9.62
CA ALA A 306 -16.69 20.29 -8.79
C ALA A 306 -16.97 20.10 -7.30
N GLY A 307 -18.24 20.02 -6.91
CA GLY A 307 -18.63 19.77 -5.52
C GLY A 307 -18.15 18.42 -4.97
N PHE A 308 -18.01 17.40 -5.82
CA PHE A 308 -17.39 16.12 -5.42
C PHE A 308 -15.90 16.30 -5.11
N CYS A 309 -15.15 16.96 -5.99
CA CYS A 309 -13.73 17.24 -5.80
C CYS A 309 -13.47 18.06 -4.52
N ASP A 310 -14.33 19.02 -4.21
CA ASP A 310 -14.21 19.78 -2.97
C ASP A 310 -14.47 18.89 -1.75
N SER A 311 -15.53 18.09 -1.80
CA SER A 311 -15.94 17.22 -0.68
C SER A 311 -14.92 16.13 -0.35
N ILE A 312 -14.15 15.64 -1.32
CA ILE A 312 -13.22 14.52 -1.14
C ILE A 312 -11.89 14.93 -0.49
N THR A 313 -11.63 16.23 -0.31
CA THR A 313 -10.38 16.75 0.25
C THR A 313 -10.03 16.19 1.64
N PRO A 314 -10.96 16.12 2.62
CA PRO A 314 -10.65 15.53 3.93
C PRO A 314 -10.28 14.04 3.86
N LEU A 315 -10.91 13.30 2.94
CA LEU A 315 -10.57 11.90 2.70
C LEU A 315 -9.15 11.79 2.13
N ARG A 316 -8.80 12.66 1.18
CA ARG A 316 -7.45 12.73 0.62
C ARG A 316 -6.39 12.94 1.69
N GLU A 317 -6.62 13.87 2.62
CA GLU A 317 -5.71 14.15 3.73
C GLU A 317 -5.54 12.92 4.64
N ARG A 318 -6.66 12.28 5.01
CA ARG A 318 -6.64 11.07 5.86
C ARG A 318 -5.87 9.92 5.21
N LEU A 319 -6.13 9.63 3.94
CA LEU A 319 -5.43 8.56 3.20
C LEU A 319 -3.94 8.89 3.01
N THR A 320 -3.59 10.17 2.81
CA THR A 320 -2.19 10.60 2.71
C THR A 320 -1.43 10.34 4.01
N ALA A 321 -2.04 10.65 5.16
CA ALA A 321 -1.44 10.38 6.47
C ALA A 321 -1.20 8.87 6.67
N ILE A 322 -2.18 8.03 6.32
CA ILE A 322 -2.07 6.57 6.42
C ILE A 322 -0.97 6.03 5.48
N ALA A 323 -0.88 6.52 4.24
CA ALA A 323 0.15 6.12 3.29
C ALA A 323 1.56 6.48 3.78
N LEU A 324 1.72 7.65 4.40
CA LEU A 324 2.99 8.09 4.98
C LEU A 324 3.41 7.18 6.14
N GLU A 325 2.47 6.81 7.01
CA GLU A 325 2.71 5.91 8.14
C GLU A 325 3.11 4.50 7.66
N GLN A 326 2.39 3.95 6.67
CA GLN A 326 2.79 2.67 6.06
C GLN A 326 4.16 2.74 5.40
N GLY A 327 4.46 3.83 4.67
CA GLY A 327 5.76 4.02 4.06
C GLY A 327 6.90 4.00 5.08
N LYS A 328 6.73 4.69 6.22
CA LYS A 328 7.70 4.68 7.33
C LYS A 328 7.86 3.28 7.93
N ALA A 329 6.75 2.60 8.20
CA ALA A 329 6.77 1.25 8.78
C ALA A 329 7.44 0.23 7.85
N GLU A 330 7.20 0.31 6.54
CA GLU A 330 7.88 -0.51 5.54
C GLU A 330 9.37 -0.19 5.46
N GLU A 331 9.75 1.09 5.45
CA GLU A 331 11.16 1.49 5.39
C GLU A 331 11.94 1.03 6.62
N GLU A 332 11.35 1.12 7.82
CA GLU A 332 11.94 0.59 9.05
C GLU A 332 12.11 -0.94 9.02
N ARG A 333 11.10 -1.68 8.57
CA ARG A 333 11.17 -3.14 8.41
C ARG A 333 12.23 -3.53 7.38
N MET A 334 12.29 -2.81 6.26
CA MET A 334 13.31 -3.01 5.22
C MET A 334 14.71 -2.71 5.76
N SER A 335 14.88 -1.64 6.54
CA SER A 335 16.17 -1.29 7.15
C SER A 335 16.65 -2.38 8.12
N LYS A 336 15.75 -2.92 8.95
CA LYS A 336 16.06 -4.06 9.85
C LYS A 336 16.47 -5.31 9.08
N ASN A 337 15.72 -5.66 8.04
CA ASN A 337 16.02 -6.82 7.20
C ASN A 337 17.36 -6.66 6.46
N ILE A 338 17.65 -5.46 5.97
CA ILE A 338 18.94 -5.13 5.34
C ILE A 338 20.06 -5.31 6.35
N LEU A 339 19.96 -4.71 7.54
CA LEU A 339 21.00 -4.82 8.58
C LEU A 339 21.26 -6.28 8.98
N ARG A 340 20.20 -7.08 9.14
CA ARG A 340 20.32 -8.49 9.47
C ARG A 340 20.99 -9.30 8.34
N SER A 341 20.62 -9.06 7.08
CA SER A 341 21.24 -9.74 5.93
C SER A 341 22.71 -9.34 5.78
N VAL A 342 23.03 -8.04 5.93
CA VAL A 342 24.40 -7.51 5.93
C VAL A 342 25.23 -8.18 7.03
N GLN A 343 24.80 -8.10 8.29
CA GLN A 343 25.55 -8.67 9.42
C GLN A 343 25.78 -10.16 9.29
N LYS A 344 24.77 -10.91 8.80
CA LYS A 344 24.92 -12.34 8.54
C LYS A 344 25.94 -12.61 7.42
N ALA A 345 25.86 -11.89 6.30
CA ALA A 345 26.80 -12.05 5.19
C ALA A 345 28.24 -11.74 5.60
N PHE A 346 28.45 -10.74 6.46
CA PHE A 346 29.77 -10.46 7.04
C PHE A 346 30.24 -11.53 8.02
N LEU A 347 29.35 -12.06 8.87
CA LEU A 347 29.69 -13.16 9.78
C LEU A 347 30.14 -14.39 8.99
N ASP A 348 29.38 -14.77 7.96
CA ASP A 348 29.68 -15.92 7.10
C ASP A 348 30.99 -15.70 6.31
N ALA A 349 31.20 -14.49 5.77
CA ALA A 349 32.45 -14.13 5.09
C ALA A 349 33.67 -14.17 6.03
N MET A 350 33.54 -13.68 7.27
CA MET A 350 34.61 -13.71 8.27
C MET A 350 34.97 -15.14 8.70
N THR A 351 34.02 -16.08 8.66
CA THR A 351 34.34 -17.50 8.90
C THR A 351 35.03 -18.20 7.73
N ALA A 352 34.87 -17.69 6.51
CA ALA A 352 35.48 -18.25 5.30
C ALA A 352 36.90 -17.69 5.02
N LEU A 353 37.20 -16.48 5.48
CA LEU A 353 38.50 -15.84 5.31
C LEU A 353 39.57 -16.49 6.22
N PRO A 354 40.82 -16.61 5.76
CA PRO A 354 41.91 -17.15 6.58
C PRO A 354 42.15 -16.28 7.82
N ALA A 355 42.02 -16.87 9.00
CA ALA A 355 42.23 -16.19 10.29
C ALA A 355 43.67 -15.65 10.47
N GLU A 356 44.62 -16.15 9.68
CA GLU A 356 46.04 -15.76 9.70
C GLU A 356 46.31 -14.41 9.00
N GLU A 357 45.46 -14.01 8.04
CA GLU A 357 45.61 -12.76 7.26
C GLU A 357 44.65 -11.65 7.69
N TYR A 358 43.56 -12.03 8.34
CA TYR A 358 42.47 -11.16 8.72
C TYR A 358 42.27 -11.16 10.23
N ASP A 359 43.10 -10.36 10.89
CA ASP A 359 43.00 -10.15 12.31
C ASP A 359 41.94 -9.08 12.63
N TRP A 360 40.68 -9.44 12.45
CA TRP A 360 39.55 -8.58 12.78
C TRP A 360 39.57 -8.31 14.28
N PHE A 361 39.93 -7.08 14.67
CA PHE A 361 40.01 -6.62 16.06
C PHE A 361 41.25 -7.06 16.88
N GLY A 362 42.39 -7.38 16.25
CA GLY A 362 43.72 -7.32 16.90
C GLY A 362 44.09 -8.46 17.87
N ILE A 363 44.04 -9.70 17.41
CA ILE A 363 44.57 -10.93 18.00
C ILE A 363 45.77 -11.43 17.16
N GLU A 364 47.00 -10.98 17.49
CA GLU A 364 48.21 -11.67 17.03
C GLU A 364 48.21 -13.11 17.58
N GLN A 365 47.92 -14.11 16.76
CA GLN A 365 48.28 -15.50 17.06
C GLN A 365 49.79 -15.69 16.90
N LYS A 366 50.57 -15.24 17.89
CA LYS A 366 51.95 -15.72 18.06
C LYS A 366 51.89 -17.14 18.61
N ASN A 367 51.97 -18.15 17.73
CA ASN A 367 52.37 -19.49 18.13
C ASN A 367 53.25 -20.17 17.08
N ALA A 368 54.55 -19.89 17.16
CA ALA A 368 55.58 -20.83 16.75
C ALA A 368 56.88 -20.59 17.53
N ARG A 369 56.91 -21.08 18.78
CA ARG A 369 58.04 -21.78 19.44
C ARG A 369 57.98 -21.63 20.96
N ARG A 370 57.51 -22.67 21.64
CA ARG A 370 58.24 -23.37 22.71
C ARG A 370 57.42 -24.56 23.21
N LEU A 371 57.75 -25.73 22.65
CA LEU A 371 57.59 -27.00 23.33
C LEU A 371 58.88 -27.27 24.10
N SER A 372 58.80 -27.30 25.43
CA SER A 372 59.37 -28.36 26.26
C SER A 372 59.12 -28.05 27.74
N THR A 373 58.21 -28.84 28.32
CA THR A 373 58.26 -29.34 29.70
C THR A 373 59.70 -29.71 30.09
N ASP A 374 60.16 -29.61 31.34
CA ASP A 374 59.56 -30.23 32.51
C ASP A 374 60.26 -29.77 33.80
N ASN A 375 59.59 -30.12 34.90
CA ASN A 375 60.13 -30.48 36.23
C ASN A 375 60.16 -29.50 37.41
N ASN A 376 59.43 -29.97 38.43
CA ASN A 376 59.73 -30.10 39.85
C ASN A 376 59.31 -28.99 40.83
N ASP A 377 58.18 -29.30 41.49
CA ASP A 377 58.05 -29.65 42.91
C ASP A 377 58.73 -28.80 43.99
N THR A 378 57.92 -28.62 45.05
CA THR A 378 58.17 -28.24 46.46
C THR A 378 57.71 -26.82 46.83
N ALA A 379 57.04 -26.55 47.95
CA ALA A 379 56.40 -27.33 48.99
C ALA A 379 55.73 -26.33 49.96
N LYS A 380 54.64 -26.77 50.63
CA LYS A 380 54.21 -26.36 52.00
C LYS A 380 53.71 -24.92 52.22
N GLU A 381 52.81 -24.61 53.14
CA GLU A 381 51.97 -25.36 54.09
C GLU A 381 50.87 -24.39 54.60
N ASN A 382 49.66 -24.94 54.77
CA ASN A 382 48.69 -24.75 55.85
C ASN A 382 48.64 -23.45 56.68
N GLY A 383 47.41 -22.96 56.85
CA GLY A 383 47.02 -22.11 57.97
C GLY A 383 45.51 -21.92 58.06
N ILE A 384 44.85 -22.74 58.88
CA ILE A 384 43.46 -22.58 59.31
C ILE A 384 43.39 -21.52 60.44
N LEU A 385 42.23 -20.83 60.53
CA LEU A 385 41.58 -20.23 61.71
C LEU A 385 41.65 -18.70 61.96
N MET A 386 40.43 -18.21 62.24
CA MET A 386 39.98 -17.04 63.01
C MET A 386 39.70 -15.70 62.30
N VAL A 387 38.40 -15.39 62.31
CA VAL A 387 37.76 -14.07 62.21
C VAL A 387 38.17 -13.24 63.45
N PRO A 388 38.35 -11.92 63.29
CA PRO A 388 37.44 -11.03 64.02
C PRO A 388 36.94 -9.84 63.20
N ASP A 389 35.73 -9.42 63.59
CA ASP A 389 35.15 -8.09 63.42
C ASP A 389 36.16 -6.96 63.24
N ALA A 390 35.98 -6.20 62.17
CA ALA A 390 36.30 -4.78 62.13
C ALA A 390 35.34 -4.06 61.18
N LEU A 391 34.15 -3.78 61.69
CA LEU A 391 33.40 -2.59 61.33
C LEU A 391 34.34 -1.37 61.47
N ARG A 392 34.90 -0.91 60.36
CA ARG A 392 35.25 0.50 60.21
C ARG A 392 34.22 1.13 59.30
N GLN A 393 33.19 1.66 59.95
CA GLN A 393 32.48 2.83 59.48
C GLN A 393 33.54 3.89 59.16
N GLU A 394 33.79 4.15 57.87
CA GLU A 394 34.17 5.50 57.50
C GLU A 394 32.91 6.34 57.58
N GLU A 395 32.68 6.87 58.79
CA GLU A 395 31.88 8.06 59.00
C GLU A 395 32.28 9.08 57.95
N LYS A 396 31.37 9.34 56.99
CA LYS A 396 31.41 10.55 56.19
C LYS A 396 31.34 11.72 57.17
N LYS A 397 32.51 12.23 57.56
CA LYS A 397 32.62 13.56 58.13
C LYS A 397 31.96 14.51 57.16
N SER A 398 30.85 15.08 57.61
CA SER A 398 30.30 16.35 57.16
C SER A 398 31.38 17.42 57.32
N GLY A 399 32.35 17.45 56.40
CA GLY A 399 33.14 18.64 56.14
C GLY A 399 32.28 19.56 55.29
N GLN A 400 31.93 20.73 55.81
CA GLN A 400 31.43 21.84 55.02
C GLN A 400 32.33 21.99 53.79
N LYS A 401 31.79 21.73 52.59
CA LYS A 401 32.45 22.14 51.36
C LYS A 401 32.61 23.66 51.45
N GLU A 402 33.86 24.12 51.34
CA GLU A 402 34.18 25.53 51.32
C GLU A 402 33.34 26.25 50.25
N PHE A 403 32.92 27.46 50.56
CA PHE A 403 31.88 28.29 49.91
C PHE A 403 32.11 28.63 48.41
N PHE A 404 33.08 28.00 47.73
CA PHE A 404 33.48 28.27 46.34
C PHE A 404 33.26 27.10 45.35
N GLU A 405 32.61 26.00 45.76
CA GLU A 405 32.34 24.84 44.88
C GLU A 405 30.85 24.57 44.59
N ILE A 406 30.01 25.61 44.49
CA ILE A 406 28.63 25.42 44.04
C ILE A 406 28.62 25.30 42.50
N ALA A 407 28.07 24.19 41.99
CA ALA A 407 27.86 24.01 40.55
C ALA A 407 26.88 25.06 40.04
N GLY A 408 27.17 25.66 38.88
CA GLY A 408 26.29 26.65 38.27
C GLY A 408 24.97 26.02 37.75
N PRO A 409 24.05 26.85 37.22
CA PRO A 409 22.84 26.35 36.58
C PRO A 409 23.17 25.44 35.40
N LEU A 410 22.26 24.50 35.13
CA LEU A 410 22.32 23.52 34.06
C LEU A 410 22.63 24.23 32.73
N PHE A 411 23.67 23.76 32.04
CA PHE A 411 24.07 24.29 30.75
C PHE A 411 24.06 23.23 29.65
N SER A 412 24.36 21.98 30.00
CA SER A 412 24.35 20.86 29.06
C SER A 412 24.00 19.54 29.72
N ALA A 413 23.49 18.59 28.92
CA ALA A 413 23.16 17.24 29.36
C ALA A 413 24.05 16.21 28.64
N ARG A 414 24.42 15.13 29.35
CA ARG A 414 25.17 14.01 28.80
C ARG A 414 24.57 12.69 29.26
N ILE A 415 24.45 11.74 28.32
CA ILE A 415 24.13 10.35 28.62
C ILE A 415 25.44 9.55 28.73
N GLN A 416 25.57 8.72 29.77
CA GLN A 416 26.68 7.80 29.96
C GLN A 416 26.17 6.34 30.05
N PRO A 417 26.62 5.42 29.17
CA PRO A 417 27.53 5.67 28.05
C PRO A 417 26.83 6.45 26.90
N GLY A 418 27.56 7.30 26.18
CA GLY A 418 26.99 8.12 25.08
C GLY A 418 26.54 7.29 23.88
N SER A 419 26.98 6.04 23.80
CA SER A 419 26.57 5.00 22.86
C SER A 419 26.75 3.64 23.55
N ALA A 420 25.96 2.63 23.18
CA ALA A 420 26.16 1.29 23.72
C ALA A 420 25.92 0.20 22.66
N LEU A 421 26.68 -0.88 22.79
CA LEU A 421 26.45 -2.14 22.11
C LEU A 421 25.79 -3.10 23.09
N VAL A 422 24.61 -3.61 22.75
CA VAL A 422 23.83 -4.51 23.60
C VAL A 422 23.47 -5.77 22.82
N GLN A 423 23.62 -6.94 23.43
CA GLN A 423 23.18 -8.16 22.79
C GLN A 423 21.64 -8.25 22.80
N ALA A 424 21.04 -8.79 21.74
CA ALA A 424 19.61 -9.04 21.67
C ALA A 424 19.10 -9.77 22.93
N GLY A 425 18.03 -9.25 23.54
CA GLY A 425 17.46 -9.77 24.80
C GLY A 425 18.27 -9.52 26.08
N LYS A 426 19.35 -8.72 26.03
CA LYS A 426 20.10 -8.27 27.22
C LYS A 426 19.73 -6.84 27.60
N THR A 427 20.15 -6.43 28.79
CA THR A 427 19.87 -5.12 29.35
C THR A 427 21.14 -4.30 29.53
N LYS A 428 21.03 -2.97 29.50
CA LYS A 428 22.16 -2.06 29.71
C LYS A 428 21.72 -0.80 30.47
N PRO A 429 22.40 -0.43 31.57
CA PRO A 429 22.12 0.81 32.29
C PRO A 429 22.72 2.03 31.58
N PHE A 430 22.00 3.14 31.65
CA PHE A 430 22.36 4.48 31.18
C PHE A 430 22.17 5.48 32.32
N ARG A 431 23.07 6.47 32.42
CA ARG A 431 23.05 7.53 33.42
C ARG A 431 22.97 8.90 32.74
N ALA A 432 22.08 9.75 33.23
CA ALA A 432 21.95 11.15 32.91
C ALA A 432 22.93 11.97 33.75
N ILE A 433 23.63 12.91 33.14
CA ILE A 433 24.53 13.83 33.83
C ILE A 433 24.20 15.24 33.37
N GLY A 434 23.73 16.08 34.29
CA GLY A 434 23.60 17.53 34.10
C GLY A 434 24.94 18.22 34.37
N LEU A 435 25.35 19.12 33.49
CA LEU A 435 26.63 19.83 33.58
C LEU A 435 26.41 21.35 33.53
N ASP A 436 27.12 22.08 34.40
CA ASP A 436 27.21 23.53 34.37
C ASP A 436 28.12 24.03 33.22
N ARG A 437 28.22 25.35 33.05
CA ARG A 437 29.05 25.99 32.01
C ARG A 437 30.55 25.65 32.13
N SER A 438 31.00 25.28 33.34
CA SER A 438 32.37 24.88 33.64
C SER A 438 32.56 23.34 33.59
N LYS A 439 31.56 22.60 33.08
CA LYS A 439 31.52 21.12 33.02
C LYS A 439 31.54 20.42 34.39
N ARG A 440 31.09 21.08 35.44
CA ARG A 440 30.89 20.47 36.77
C ARG A 440 29.48 19.87 36.83
N GLN A 441 29.34 18.76 37.54
CA GLN A 441 28.07 18.06 37.67
C GLN A 441 27.11 18.89 38.54
N THR A 442 25.94 19.22 37.98
CA THR A 442 24.85 19.87 38.72
C THR A 442 23.96 18.76 39.28
N GLU A 443 23.69 18.77 40.58
CA GLU A 443 22.88 17.73 41.26
C GLU A 443 21.56 18.29 41.82
N GLU A 444 21.39 19.62 41.87
CA GLU A 444 20.24 20.28 42.50
C GLU A 444 19.09 20.54 41.51
N ASN A 445 17.85 20.25 41.91
CA ASN A 445 16.59 20.56 41.19
C ASN A 445 16.51 20.05 39.74
N LEU A 446 17.11 18.90 39.43
CA LEU A 446 17.03 18.30 38.10
C LEU A 446 15.84 17.35 37.97
N SER A 447 15.05 17.54 36.92
CA SER A 447 14.06 16.58 36.44
C SER A 447 14.55 15.91 35.16
N TYR A 448 14.28 14.61 35.02
CA TYR A 448 14.77 13.78 33.93
C TYR A 448 13.60 13.14 33.21
N LEU A 449 13.61 13.21 31.87
CA LEU A 449 12.68 12.50 31.02
C LEU A 449 13.44 11.72 29.95
N TRP A 450 13.25 10.40 29.93
CA TRP A 450 13.83 9.50 28.96
C TRP A 450 12.75 9.01 27.99
N CYS A 451 13.09 8.90 26.71
CA CYS A 451 12.25 8.23 25.73
C CYS A 451 13.09 7.58 24.62
N ILE A 452 12.50 6.61 23.93
CA ILE A 452 13.07 6.03 22.72
C ILE A 452 12.45 6.76 21.52
N THR A 453 13.26 7.48 20.75
CA THR A 453 12.77 8.29 19.63
C THR A 453 12.71 7.52 18.31
N GLU A 454 13.59 6.53 18.14
CA GLU A 454 13.65 5.64 16.99
C GLU A 454 14.10 4.25 17.45
N GLY A 455 13.59 3.18 16.83
CA GLY A 455 13.98 1.80 17.15
C GLY A 455 13.07 1.07 18.14
N LYS A 456 13.39 -0.21 18.41
CA LYS A 456 12.64 -1.08 19.34
C LYS A 456 13.42 -1.25 20.65
N GLY A 457 12.72 -1.46 21.75
CA GLY A 457 13.30 -1.69 23.07
C GLY A 457 12.42 -1.04 24.14
N ASP A 458 12.66 -1.40 25.38
CA ASP A 458 11.91 -0.86 26.52
C ASP A 458 12.86 -0.22 27.52
N LEU A 459 12.38 0.81 28.21
CA LEU A 459 13.04 1.36 29.38
C LEU A 459 12.33 0.84 30.63
N ASP A 460 13.10 0.48 31.65
CA ASP A 460 12.56 0.09 32.96
C ASP A 460 11.73 1.22 33.61
N LYS A 461 12.07 2.47 33.33
CA LYS A 461 11.37 3.69 33.75
C LYS A 461 11.69 4.85 32.81
N LEU A 462 10.85 5.89 32.87
CA LEU A 462 10.97 7.07 32.00
C LEU A 462 11.54 8.29 32.73
N ASP A 463 11.71 8.19 34.04
CA ASP A 463 12.14 9.26 34.94
C ASP A 463 13.31 8.81 35.84
N GLY A 464 14.10 9.80 36.28
CA GLY A 464 15.25 9.60 37.15
C GLY A 464 16.61 9.59 36.45
N GLU A 465 17.66 9.69 37.26
CA GLU A 465 19.04 9.87 36.79
C GLU A 465 19.61 8.64 36.06
N MET A 466 19.13 7.44 36.35
CA MET A 466 19.59 6.21 35.71
C MET A 466 18.42 5.42 35.17
N VAL A 467 18.49 4.94 33.93
CA VAL A 467 17.50 4.03 33.30
C VAL A 467 18.19 2.79 32.76
N VAL A 468 17.48 1.68 32.71
CA VAL A 468 17.93 0.42 32.11
C VAL A 468 17.20 0.21 30.79
N PHE A 469 17.97 0.17 29.71
CA PHE A 469 17.48 -0.19 28.39
C PHE A 469 17.43 -1.71 28.23
N ASN A 470 16.26 -2.22 27.87
CA ASN A 470 16.00 -3.61 27.55
C ASN A 470 16.05 -3.79 26.03
N ALA A 471 17.08 -4.50 25.55
CA ALA A 471 17.24 -4.71 24.11
C ALA A 471 16.20 -5.72 23.59
N PRO A 472 15.56 -5.44 22.44
CA PRO A 472 14.66 -6.37 21.78
C PRO A 472 15.39 -7.67 21.37
N LEU A 473 14.61 -8.71 21.08
CA LEU A 473 15.13 -10.00 20.56
C LEU A 473 15.65 -9.90 19.12
N GLU A 474 15.30 -8.84 18.40
CA GLU A 474 15.74 -8.60 17.02
C GLU A 474 16.90 -7.58 17.01
N PRO A 475 17.97 -7.81 16.23
CA PRO A 475 19.04 -6.82 16.06
C PRO A 475 18.53 -5.56 15.37
N GLY A 476 19.08 -4.41 15.73
CA GLY A 476 18.61 -3.11 15.25
C GLY A 476 19.25 -1.94 15.99
N LEU A 477 18.90 -0.73 15.58
CA LEU A 477 19.34 0.51 16.21
C LEU A 477 18.20 1.15 16.99
N SER A 478 18.50 1.62 18.20
CA SER A 478 17.55 2.35 19.04
C SER A 478 18.17 3.66 19.52
N LYS A 479 17.48 4.78 19.31
CA LYS A 479 17.87 6.11 19.78
C LYS A 479 17.17 6.40 21.10
N LEU A 480 17.97 6.61 22.13
CA LEU A 480 17.55 7.07 23.45
C LEU A 480 17.69 8.58 23.48
N LYS A 481 16.63 9.29 23.85
CA LYS A 481 16.65 10.73 24.10
C LYS A 481 16.48 10.98 25.59
N LEU A 482 17.29 11.90 26.10
CA LEU A 482 17.23 12.42 27.45
C LEU A 482 16.92 13.91 27.40
N VAL A 483 15.96 14.33 28.21
CA VAL A 483 15.68 15.73 28.52
C VAL A 483 15.97 15.94 30.00
N ILE A 484 16.87 16.86 30.32
CA ILE A 484 17.11 17.34 31.69
C ILE A 484 16.55 18.75 31.79
N GLN A 485 15.75 19.02 32.81
CA GLN A 485 15.23 20.35 33.09
C GLN A 485 15.58 20.79 34.51
N GLN A 486 16.11 22.01 34.64
CA GLN A 486 16.34 22.72 35.90
C GLN A 486 15.64 24.08 35.80
N ASP A 487 14.58 24.28 36.59
CA ASP A 487 13.70 25.46 36.50
C ASP A 487 13.24 25.74 35.05
N ASP A 488 13.66 26.85 34.45
CA ASP A 488 13.34 27.24 33.06
C ASP A 488 14.34 26.71 32.01
N ILE A 489 15.45 26.10 32.43
CA ILE A 489 16.51 25.65 31.53
C ILE A 489 16.28 24.18 31.15
N ARG A 490 16.09 23.94 29.86
CA ARG A 490 15.90 22.61 29.27
C ARG A 490 17.07 22.24 28.36
N CYS A 491 17.68 21.09 28.62
CA CYS A 491 18.75 20.53 27.81
C CYS A 491 18.35 19.16 27.26
N GLU A 492 18.64 18.92 25.98
CA GLU A 492 18.35 17.66 25.31
C GLU A 492 19.64 17.00 24.81
N THR A 493 19.70 15.68 24.89
CA THR A 493 20.82 14.90 24.36
C THR A 493 20.35 13.51 23.93
N GLU A 494 21.10 12.88 23.03
CA GLU A 494 20.74 11.60 22.44
C GLU A 494 21.88 10.59 22.60
N SER A 495 21.52 9.33 22.85
CA SER A 495 22.40 8.17 22.85
C SER A 495 21.90 7.13 21.87
N ILE A 496 22.83 6.43 21.24
CA ILE A 496 22.51 5.38 20.26
C ILE A 496 22.87 4.02 20.83
N VAL A 497 21.90 3.11 20.82
CA VAL A 497 22.06 1.71 21.21
C VAL A 497 22.04 0.84 19.96
N THR A 498 23.13 0.13 19.72
CA THR A 498 23.21 -0.89 18.67
C THR A 498 22.96 -2.26 19.28
N VAL A 499 21.86 -2.88 18.87
CA VAL A 499 21.46 -4.22 19.29
C VAL A 499 22.00 -5.24 18.28
N VAL A 500 22.83 -6.16 18.74
CA VAL A 500 23.48 -7.19 17.91
C VAL A 500 23.06 -8.60 18.36
N ASP A 501 23.04 -9.55 17.41
CA ASP A 501 22.63 -10.93 17.66
C ASP A 501 23.64 -11.67 18.58
N SER A 502 24.94 -11.45 18.35
CA SER A 502 26.02 -12.03 19.16
C SER A 502 27.22 -11.09 19.29
N LEU A 503 27.76 -10.99 20.50
CA LEU A 503 29.05 -10.35 20.78
C LEU A 503 30.17 -11.38 20.63
N PHE A 504 31.22 -11.09 19.87
CA PHE A 504 32.41 -11.93 19.82
C PHE A 504 33.04 -12.03 21.23
N LYS A 505 33.33 -13.25 21.68
CA LYS A 505 34.02 -13.50 22.95
C LYS A 505 35.51 -13.24 22.75
N ALA A 506 36.03 -12.13 23.28
CA ALA A 506 37.46 -12.00 23.55
C ALA A 506 37.83 -12.97 24.70
N SER A 507 38.75 -13.90 24.44
CA SER A 507 39.39 -14.69 25.49
C SER A 507 40.14 -13.76 26.45
N ALA A 508 40.11 -14.12 27.73
CA ALA A 508 40.37 -13.27 28.86
C ALA A 508 41.83 -12.80 29.01
N GLU A 509 41.94 -11.69 29.75
CA GLU A 509 43.12 -11.12 30.46
C GLU A 509 44.18 -10.40 29.60
N ASN A 510 44.18 -9.06 29.73
CA ASN A 510 45.15 -8.07 29.22
C ASN A 510 45.03 -7.57 27.77
N SER A 511 43.88 -6.98 27.41
CA SER A 511 43.82 -6.05 26.27
C SER A 511 42.96 -4.82 26.59
N GLU A 512 43.57 -3.62 26.56
CA GLU A 512 42.92 -2.31 26.75
C GLU A 512 41.97 -1.90 25.59
N PHE A 513 41.74 -2.78 24.61
CA PHE A 513 40.84 -2.51 23.49
C PHE A 513 39.40 -2.95 23.79
N PRO A 514 38.38 -2.10 23.53
CA PRO A 514 37.00 -2.43 23.83
C PRO A 514 36.50 -3.58 22.94
N ARG A 515 35.77 -4.52 23.54
CA ARG A 515 34.98 -5.57 22.88
C ARG A 515 34.02 -4.95 21.84
N LYS A 516 34.45 -4.75 20.60
CA LYS A 516 33.61 -4.19 19.52
C LYS A 516 33.06 -5.35 18.68
N GLY A 517 31.73 -5.49 18.67
CA GLY A 517 31.04 -6.34 17.68
C GLY A 517 30.87 -5.61 16.34
N LEU A 518 30.25 -6.28 15.35
CA LEU A 518 29.96 -5.68 14.05
C LEU A 518 29.16 -4.37 14.20
N PRO A 519 29.51 -3.31 13.45
CA PRO A 519 28.85 -2.01 13.58
C PRO A 519 27.40 -2.04 13.08
N GLY A 520 26.58 -1.13 13.60
CA GLY A 520 25.27 -0.81 13.02
C GLY A 520 25.41 0.14 11.83
N TYR A 521 24.30 0.55 11.20
CA TYR A 521 24.31 1.71 10.30
C TYR A 521 23.12 2.65 10.48
N THR A 522 23.37 3.92 10.20
CA THR A 522 22.33 4.95 10.12
C THR A 522 22.38 5.65 8.77
N LEU A 523 21.27 6.24 8.36
CA LEU A 523 21.19 7.07 7.18
C LEU A 523 21.27 8.55 7.58
N GLU A 524 22.05 9.33 6.84
CA GLU A 524 22.09 10.79 6.95
C GLU A 524 21.87 11.39 5.56
N SER A 525 20.90 12.30 5.42
CA SER A 525 20.67 12.97 4.15
C SER A 525 21.59 14.18 4.03
N ALA A 526 22.68 14.04 3.27
CA ALA A 526 23.62 15.12 2.97
C ALA A 526 23.79 15.32 1.45
N PRO A 527 22.77 15.89 0.75
CA PRO A 527 22.84 16.15 -0.69
C PRO A 527 23.99 17.10 -1.03
N GLY A 528 24.67 16.87 -2.16
CA GLY A 528 25.78 17.72 -2.63
C GLY A 528 27.14 17.40 -2.02
N TYR A 529 27.20 16.63 -0.93
CA TYR A 529 28.46 16.13 -0.40
C TYR A 529 28.96 14.91 -1.18
N THR A 530 30.29 14.78 -1.31
CA THR A 530 30.95 13.74 -2.13
C THR A 530 31.16 12.39 -1.41
N TRP A 531 30.96 12.35 -0.09
CA TRP A 531 31.14 11.14 0.70
C TRP A 531 29.89 10.24 0.61
N ARG A 532 30.12 8.92 0.54
CA ARG A 532 29.07 7.89 0.48
C ARG A 532 28.80 7.25 1.84
N SER A 533 29.86 7.05 2.61
CA SER A 533 29.84 6.48 3.96
C SER A 533 30.97 7.05 4.81
N ARG A 534 30.77 7.05 6.13
CA ARG A 534 31.77 7.37 7.16
C ARG A 534 31.56 6.48 8.37
N TYR A 535 32.63 6.19 9.08
CA TYR A 535 32.56 5.47 10.36
C TYR A 535 32.56 6.42 11.55
N ASP A 536 31.60 6.26 12.47
CA ASP A 536 31.62 6.92 13.78
C ASP A 536 32.19 5.96 14.82
N GLU A 537 33.46 6.15 15.17
CA GLU A 537 34.19 5.32 16.14
C GLU A 537 33.60 5.38 17.55
N LYS A 538 33.01 6.52 17.94
CA LYS A 538 32.41 6.69 19.26
C LYS A 538 31.13 5.88 19.35
N ARG A 539 30.35 5.83 18.28
CA ARG A 539 29.04 5.18 18.25
C ARG A 539 29.04 3.77 17.67
N ASN A 540 30.15 3.31 17.08
CA ASN A 540 30.27 2.02 16.40
C ASN A 540 29.22 1.84 15.30
N ILE A 541 28.98 2.90 14.51
CA ILE A 541 28.00 2.93 13.42
C ILE A 541 28.62 3.41 12.11
N VAL A 542 28.20 2.80 11.01
CA VAL A 542 28.43 3.29 9.65
C VAL A 542 27.35 4.30 9.30
N ILE A 543 27.72 5.54 9.04
CA ILE A 543 26.81 6.58 8.56
C ILE A 543 26.83 6.54 7.03
N ILE A 544 25.68 6.30 6.39
CA ILE A 544 25.54 6.26 4.94
C ILE A 544 24.82 7.52 4.47
N ASN A 545 25.38 8.19 3.46
CA ASN A 545 24.77 9.37 2.86
C ASN A 545 23.59 8.97 1.98
N SER A 546 22.36 9.10 2.49
CA SER A 546 21.14 8.79 1.74
C SER A 546 20.81 9.82 0.65
N GLY A 547 21.38 11.04 0.75
CA GLY A 547 21.25 12.11 -0.24
C GLY A 547 22.22 12.00 -1.41
N HIS A 548 23.14 11.03 -1.39
CA HIS A 548 24.11 10.84 -2.47
C HIS A 548 23.46 10.18 -3.70
N ARG A 549 23.83 10.63 -4.92
CA ARG A 549 23.26 10.14 -6.18
C ARG A 549 23.32 8.61 -6.32
N ASP A 550 24.41 8.00 -5.85
CA ASP A 550 24.62 6.54 -5.93
C ASP A 550 23.69 5.78 -4.97
N PHE A 551 23.35 6.35 -3.81
CA PHE A 551 22.38 5.75 -2.88
C PHE A 551 20.97 5.80 -3.47
N ILE A 552 20.59 6.94 -4.05
CA ILE A 552 19.31 7.13 -4.74
C ILE A 552 19.19 6.16 -5.93
N TYR A 553 20.27 6.00 -6.71
CA TYR A 553 20.34 5.05 -7.81
C TYR A 553 20.25 3.59 -7.33
N ALA A 554 20.97 3.23 -6.27
CA ALA A 554 20.92 1.90 -5.68
C ALA A 554 19.54 1.59 -5.09
N GLY A 555 18.84 2.60 -4.56
CA GLY A 555 17.52 2.50 -3.95
C GLY A 555 16.38 2.11 -4.89
N ARG A 556 16.58 2.10 -6.21
CA ARG A 556 15.56 1.72 -7.20
C ARG A 556 15.21 0.23 -7.16
N GLU A 557 16.14 -0.61 -6.73
CA GLU A 557 15.97 -2.07 -6.65
C GLU A 557 16.44 -2.56 -5.28
N LYS A 558 15.64 -3.42 -4.62
CA LYS A 558 15.95 -3.93 -3.27
C LYS A 558 17.30 -4.65 -3.21
N ALA A 559 17.57 -5.54 -4.16
CA ALA A 559 18.83 -6.29 -4.23
C ALA A 559 20.04 -5.36 -4.46
N ARG A 560 19.88 -4.33 -5.29
CA ARG A 560 20.93 -3.35 -5.58
C ARG A 560 21.23 -2.48 -4.36
N LYS A 561 20.19 -2.01 -3.67
CA LYS A 561 20.31 -1.24 -2.41
C LYS A 561 21.09 -2.03 -1.37
N LEU A 562 20.75 -3.31 -1.20
CA LEU A 562 21.41 -4.22 -0.26
C LEU A 562 22.90 -4.40 -0.58
N ARG A 563 23.25 -4.73 -1.82
CA ARG A 563 24.65 -4.87 -2.27
C ARG A 563 25.43 -3.56 -2.11
N TYR A 564 24.82 -2.43 -2.43
CA TYR A 564 25.44 -1.12 -2.26
C TYR A 564 25.77 -0.84 -0.80
N ILE A 565 24.83 -1.09 0.11
CA ILE A 565 25.04 -0.93 1.55
C ILE A 565 26.16 -1.86 2.04
N CYS A 566 26.21 -3.12 1.60
CA CYS A 566 27.29 -4.05 1.98
C CYS A 566 28.68 -3.57 1.55
N ARG A 567 28.82 -3.02 0.34
CA ARG A 567 30.09 -2.45 -0.13
C ARG A 567 30.54 -1.26 0.71
N LEU A 568 29.60 -0.41 1.13
CA LEU A 568 29.91 0.71 2.02
C LEU A 568 30.34 0.21 3.41
N PHE A 569 29.71 -0.84 3.92
CA PHE A 569 30.14 -1.52 5.14
C PHE A 569 31.55 -2.09 5.02
N ALA A 570 31.85 -2.81 3.94
CA ALA A 570 33.16 -3.39 3.69
C ALA A 570 34.25 -2.31 3.67
N LYS A 571 33.98 -1.20 2.98
CA LYS A 571 34.87 -0.03 2.96
C LYS A 571 35.17 0.49 4.36
N GLU A 572 34.16 0.77 5.17
CA GLU A 572 34.38 1.34 6.51
C GLU A 572 35.06 0.33 7.45
N LEU A 573 34.72 -0.95 7.36
CA LEU A 573 35.36 -2.00 8.16
C LEU A 573 36.84 -2.15 7.84
N ILE A 574 37.23 -2.11 6.57
CA ILE A 574 38.63 -2.25 6.18
C ILE A 574 39.44 -1.02 6.61
N LEU A 575 38.90 0.17 6.39
CA LEU A 575 39.55 1.42 6.82
C LEU A 575 39.79 1.48 8.33
N GLN A 576 38.91 0.87 9.12
CA GLN A 576 39.02 0.83 10.57
C GLN A 576 39.95 -0.27 11.09
N ASN A 577 39.94 -1.45 10.47
CA ASN A 577 40.73 -2.59 10.96
C ASN A 577 42.18 -2.56 10.47
N PHE A 578 42.47 -1.92 9.33
CA PHE A 578 43.81 -1.91 8.73
C PHE A 578 44.44 -0.51 8.74
N THR A 579 44.72 0.01 9.93
CA THR A 579 45.40 1.30 10.09
C THR A 579 46.90 1.16 9.79
N GLY A 580 47.33 1.64 8.61
CA GLY A 580 48.75 1.65 8.22
C GLY A 580 49.08 0.97 6.88
N LEU A 581 48.11 0.30 6.25
CA LEU A 581 48.28 -0.23 4.89
C LEU A 581 48.25 0.88 3.84
N SER A 582 48.92 0.64 2.71
CA SER A 582 48.86 1.52 1.55
C SER A 582 47.47 1.50 0.90
N SER A 583 47.15 2.53 0.11
CA SER A 583 45.86 2.60 -0.59
C SER A 583 45.65 1.41 -1.56
N ALA A 584 46.72 0.85 -2.13
CA ALA A 584 46.62 -0.32 -3.00
C ALA A 584 46.21 -1.57 -2.21
N GLU A 585 46.86 -1.83 -1.08
CA GLU A 585 46.56 -2.97 -0.22
C GLU A 585 45.15 -2.90 0.38
N LEU A 586 44.69 -1.71 0.76
CA LEU A 586 43.31 -1.50 1.22
C LEU A 586 42.28 -1.83 0.14
N LEU A 587 42.59 -1.55 -1.13
CA LEU A 587 41.71 -1.87 -2.25
C LEU A 587 41.68 -3.38 -2.53
N GLU A 588 42.81 -4.08 -2.43
CA GLU A 588 42.85 -5.55 -2.54
C GLU A 588 41.97 -6.21 -1.48
N ARG A 589 42.13 -5.79 -0.22
CA ARG A 589 41.31 -6.28 0.90
C ARG A 589 39.81 -5.94 0.69
N LEU A 590 39.50 -4.80 0.08
CA LEU A 590 38.13 -4.42 -0.25
C LEU A 590 37.51 -5.32 -1.30
N VAL A 591 38.27 -5.68 -2.34
CA VAL A 591 37.81 -6.63 -3.37
C VAL A 591 37.55 -8.00 -2.75
N GLU A 592 38.47 -8.49 -1.92
CA GLU A 592 38.36 -9.79 -1.26
C GLU A 592 37.14 -9.86 -0.34
N LEU A 593 37.00 -8.90 0.60
CA LEU A 593 35.85 -8.87 1.51
C LEU A 593 34.52 -8.68 0.78
N SER A 594 34.50 -7.86 -0.27
CA SER A 594 33.29 -7.66 -1.06
C SER A 594 32.89 -8.93 -1.81
N LEU A 595 33.84 -9.73 -2.28
CA LEU A 595 33.57 -11.00 -2.98
C LEU A 595 32.87 -12.00 -2.05
N TYR A 596 33.45 -12.28 -0.88
CA TYR A 596 32.91 -13.25 0.07
C TYR A 596 31.58 -12.79 0.70
N THR A 597 31.40 -11.47 0.90
CA THR A 597 30.13 -10.94 1.41
C THR A 597 29.03 -10.98 0.35
N GLU A 598 29.34 -10.74 -0.93
CA GLU A 598 28.38 -10.84 -2.03
C GLU A 598 27.91 -12.27 -2.29
N GLU A 599 28.75 -13.29 -2.07
CA GLU A 599 28.37 -14.70 -2.19
C GLU A 599 27.35 -15.13 -1.12
N ASN A 600 27.45 -14.54 0.08
CA ASN A 600 26.60 -14.85 1.23
C ASN A 600 25.37 -13.93 1.36
N LEU A 601 25.20 -12.99 0.43
CA LEU A 601 24.09 -12.06 0.37
C LEU A 601 22.84 -12.73 -0.23
N ARG A 602 21.90 -13.13 0.64
CA ARG A 602 20.59 -13.68 0.25
C ARG A 602 19.45 -12.69 0.45
#